data_AF-A0ABF7Q245-F1
#
_entry.id   AF-A0ABF7Q245-F1
#
_cell.length_a   1.000
_cell.length_b   1.000
_cell.length_c   1.000
_cell.angle_alpha   90.00
_cell.angle_beta   90.00
_cell.angle_gamma   90.00
#
_symmetry.space_group_name_H-M   'P 1'
#
loop_
_entity.id
_entity.type
_entity.pdbx_description
1 polymer ?
#
loop_
_entity_poly.entity_id
_entity_poly.type
_entity_poly.pdbx_seq_one_letter_code
_entity_poly.pdbx_strand_id
1 'polypeptide(L)'
;MWCPLRCDATARDLDGRYANSPLKAWFESLRSAKGPCCSDADGTALSDIDWEMQDGRYRVRIEGLWWDVPEDAVVAGPNRAGRTMVWPVYYRQLDKVLRIEVRCFLPGSMT
;
A
#
# COMPACT_ATOMS: atom_id res chain seq x y z
N MET A 1 -22.67 -20.72 11.02
CA MET A 1 -21.49 -20.58 11.88
C MET A 1 -20.27 -20.38 10.98
N TRP A 2 -19.87 -19.12 10.88
CA TRP A 2 -18.55 -18.58 10.51
C TRP A 2 -18.00 -18.78 9.08
N CYS A 3 -17.52 -17.65 8.55
CA CYS A 3 -17.21 -17.33 7.16
C CYS A 3 -16.04 -18.18 6.62
N PRO A 4 -16.16 -18.83 5.44
CA PRO A 4 -15.04 -19.52 4.82
C PRO A 4 -14.18 -18.50 4.08
N LEU A 5 -13.42 -17.68 4.80
CA LEU A 5 -12.39 -16.84 4.20
C LEU A 5 -11.17 -17.71 3.85
N ARG A 6 -11.30 -18.51 2.78
CA ARG A 6 -10.15 -18.74 1.91
C ARG A 6 -9.91 -17.45 1.16
N CYS A 7 -9.28 -16.49 1.82
CA CYS A 7 -8.46 -15.52 1.11
C CYS A 7 -7.20 -16.27 0.69
N ASP A 8 -7.31 -17.06 -0.38
CA ASP A 8 -6.14 -17.32 -1.24
C ASP A 8 -5.89 -16.03 -2.03
N ALA A 9 -5.64 -14.95 -1.28
CA ALA A 9 -5.11 -13.73 -1.82
C ALA A 9 -3.64 -14.03 -2.03
N THR A 10 -3.35 -14.63 -3.18
CA THR A 10 -2.07 -14.38 -3.83
C THR A 10 -1.99 -12.87 -3.97
N ALA A 11 -1.45 -12.19 -2.95
CA ALA A 11 -0.94 -10.85 -3.09
C ALA A 11 -0.11 -10.91 -4.38
N ARG A 12 -0.56 -10.22 -5.43
CA ARG A 12 0.12 -10.24 -6.72
C ARG A 12 1.32 -9.32 -6.61
N ASP A 13 2.21 -9.71 -5.72
CA ASP A 13 3.60 -9.36 -5.70
C ASP A 13 4.16 -9.74 -7.07
N LEU A 14 4.15 -8.78 -8.00
CA LEU A 14 4.53 -8.97 -9.41
C LEU A 14 5.94 -9.56 -9.53
N ASP A 15 6.79 -9.35 -8.52
CA ASP A 15 8.14 -9.89 -8.41
C ASP A 15 8.26 -11.08 -7.43
N GLY A 16 7.17 -11.45 -6.73
CA GLY A 16 7.12 -12.58 -5.78
C GLY A 16 8.09 -12.49 -4.59
N ARG A 17 8.70 -11.32 -4.36
CA ARG A 17 9.78 -11.10 -3.40
C ARG A 17 9.38 -11.37 -1.95
N TYR A 18 8.13 -11.11 -1.58
CA TYR A 18 7.59 -11.31 -0.24
C TYR A 18 6.62 -12.49 -0.14
N ALA A 19 6.22 -13.10 -1.26
CA ALA A 19 5.32 -14.26 -1.29
C ALA A 19 5.82 -15.46 -0.45
N ASN A 20 7.14 -15.60 -0.30
CA ASN A 20 7.80 -16.62 0.54
C ASN A 20 8.51 -16.03 1.78
N SER A 21 8.27 -14.77 2.11
CA SER A 21 8.91 -14.12 3.25
C SER A 21 8.14 -14.38 4.56
N PRO A 22 8.82 -14.52 5.71
CA PRO A 22 8.15 -14.54 7.02
C PRO A 22 7.31 -13.29 7.31
N LEU A 23 7.49 -12.21 6.53
CA LEU A 23 6.71 -10.97 6.63
C LEU A 23 5.32 -11.06 5.98
N LYS A 24 5.02 -12.12 5.20
CA LYS A 24 3.74 -12.25 4.48
C LYS A 24 2.52 -12.16 5.40
N ALA A 25 2.51 -12.93 6.50
CA ALA A 25 1.39 -12.91 7.46
C ALA A 25 1.21 -11.53 8.11
N TRP A 26 2.31 -10.78 8.30
CA TRP A 26 2.23 -9.41 8.77
C TRP A 26 1.62 -8.48 7.73
N PHE A 27 2.03 -8.56 6.45
CA PHE A 27 1.42 -7.80 5.36
C PHE A 27 -0.07 -8.10 5.20
N GLU A 28 -0.47 -9.37 5.28
CA GLU A 28 -1.89 -9.79 5.23
C GLU A 28 -2.71 -9.26 6.42
N SER A 29 -2.06 -9.04 7.56
CA SER A 29 -2.69 -8.42 8.73
C SER A 29 -2.81 -6.90 8.64
N LEU A 30 -2.12 -6.24 7.69
CA LEU A 30 -2.15 -4.79 7.58
C LEU A 30 -3.53 -4.29 7.15
N ARG A 31 -4.03 -3.33 7.92
CA ARG A 31 -5.29 -2.64 7.66
C ARG A 31 -5.10 -1.15 7.88
N SER A 32 -5.53 -0.35 6.92
CA SER A 32 -5.76 1.08 7.11
C SER A 32 -7.20 1.31 7.59
N ALA A 33 -7.57 2.56 7.88
CA ALA A 33 -8.96 2.89 8.21
C ALA A 33 -9.91 2.62 7.02
N LYS A 34 -9.37 2.57 5.79
CA LYS A 34 -10.11 2.13 4.60
C LYS A 34 -10.37 0.62 4.55
N GLY A 35 -9.61 -0.20 5.25
CA GLY A 35 -9.75 -1.66 5.28
C GLY A 35 -8.44 -2.42 5.05
N PRO A 36 -8.50 -3.72 4.71
CA PRO A 36 -7.30 -4.53 4.45
C PRO A 36 -6.53 -4.03 3.24
N CYS A 37 -5.19 -3.98 3.37
CA CYS A 37 -4.33 -3.39 2.34
C CYS A 37 -4.20 -4.26 1.08
N CYS A 38 -4.12 -5.57 1.26
CA CYS A 38 -3.97 -6.54 0.17
C CYS A 38 -5.31 -6.98 -0.46
N SER A 39 -6.45 -6.30 -0.20
CA SER A 39 -7.73 -6.71 -0.82
C SER A 39 -7.92 -6.19 -2.23
N ASP A 40 -7.49 -4.96 -2.51
CA ASP A 40 -7.85 -4.24 -3.75
C ASP A 40 -6.65 -3.68 -4.52
N ALA A 41 -5.45 -3.71 -3.93
CA ALA A 41 -4.24 -3.17 -4.53
C ALA A 41 -3.01 -4.01 -4.16
N ASP A 42 -2.00 -3.91 -5.01
CA ASP A 42 -0.67 -4.49 -4.78
C ASP A 42 0.23 -3.47 -4.08
N GLY A 43 0.99 -3.95 -3.08
CA GLY A 43 1.91 -3.11 -2.32
C GLY A 43 3.21 -2.90 -3.07
N THR A 44 3.60 -1.65 -3.27
CA THR A 44 4.86 -1.25 -3.89
C THR A 44 5.75 -0.55 -2.87
N ALA A 45 7.03 -0.90 -2.83
CA ALA A 45 8.02 -0.19 -2.02
C ALA A 45 8.43 1.10 -2.73
N LEU A 46 8.32 2.23 -2.05
CA LEU A 46 8.81 3.52 -2.53
C LEU A 46 10.27 3.73 -2.09
N SER A 47 11.00 4.51 -2.89
CA SER A 47 12.27 5.09 -2.44
C SER A 47 11.99 6.26 -1.50
N ASP A 48 12.93 6.61 -0.63
CA ASP A 48 12.77 7.72 0.31
C ASP A 48 12.57 9.09 -0.36
N ILE A 49 12.91 9.19 -1.65
CA ILE A 49 12.69 10.39 -2.49
C ILE A 49 11.31 10.42 -3.17
N ASP A 50 10.59 9.31 -3.16
CA ASP A 50 9.30 9.15 -3.85
C ASP A 50 8.11 9.35 -2.89
N TRP A 51 8.36 9.87 -1.69
CA TRP A 51 7.32 10.30 -0.78
C TRP A 51 7.81 11.46 0.08
N GLU A 52 6.89 12.30 0.53
CA GLU A 52 7.19 13.40 1.44
C GLU A 52 6.06 13.57 2.45
N MET A 53 6.36 14.20 3.58
CA MET A 53 5.34 14.64 4.53
C MET A 53 5.32 16.17 4.53
N GLN A 54 4.19 16.75 4.11
CA GLN A 54 3.98 18.19 4.10
C GLN A 54 2.76 18.52 4.97
N ASP A 55 2.93 19.42 5.94
CA ASP A 55 1.87 19.91 6.84
C ASP A 55 1.08 18.79 7.53
N GLY A 56 1.78 17.73 7.97
CA GLY A 56 1.18 16.57 8.64
C GLY A 56 0.46 15.60 7.70
N ARG A 57 0.46 15.85 6.39
CA ARG A 57 -0.09 14.97 5.35
C ARG A 57 1.03 14.33 4.55
N TYR A 58 0.81 13.10 4.11
CA TYR A 58 1.77 12.39 3.27
C TYR A 58 1.44 12.61 1.80
N ARG A 59 2.48 12.70 0.98
CA ARG A 59 2.39 12.68 -0.48
C ARG A 59 3.31 11.61 -1.01
N VAL A 60 2.87 10.97 -2.08
CA VAL A 60 3.63 9.92 -2.76
C VAL A 60 3.77 10.25 -4.22
N ARG A 61 4.92 9.92 -4.79
CA ARG A 61 5.21 10.11 -6.20
C ARG A 61 4.93 8.81 -6.95
N ILE A 62 3.93 8.83 -7.81
CA ILE A 62 3.50 7.68 -8.61
C ILE A 62 3.42 8.13 -10.07
N GLU A 63 4.05 7.38 -10.97
CA GLU A 63 4.15 7.75 -12.40
C GLU A 63 4.76 9.16 -12.60
N GLY A 64 5.68 9.56 -11.72
CA GLY A 64 6.35 10.86 -11.75
C GLY A 64 5.52 12.04 -11.23
N LEU A 65 4.25 11.82 -10.87
CA LEU A 65 3.33 12.81 -10.32
C LEU A 65 3.16 12.66 -8.80
N TRP A 66 2.97 13.76 -8.11
CA TRP A 66 2.69 13.77 -6.66
C TRP A 66 1.20 13.59 -6.40
N TRP A 67 0.88 12.67 -5.50
CA TRP A 67 -0.48 12.34 -5.07
C TRP A 67 -0.59 12.51 -3.56
N ASP A 68 -1.63 13.20 -3.11
CA ASP A 68 -1.96 13.31 -1.70
C ASP A 68 -2.46 11.98 -1.15
N VAL A 69 -1.86 11.53 -0.06
CA VAL A 69 -2.29 10.36 0.69
C VAL A 69 -3.37 10.82 1.69
N PRO A 70 -4.58 10.26 1.61
CA PRO A 70 -5.60 10.58 2.61
C PRO A 70 -5.25 9.95 3.95
N GLU A 71 -5.56 10.62 5.05
CA GLU A 71 -5.16 10.19 6.41
C GLU A 71 -5.73 8.81 6.77
N ASP A 72 -6.90 8.46 6.24
CA ASP A 72 -7.56 7.17 6.43
C ASP A 72 -6.88 6.00 5.69
N ALA A 73 -6.00 6.31 4.72
CA ALA A 73 -5.14 5.33 4.07
C ALA A 73 -3.83 5.11 4.84
N VAL A 74 -3.47 5.98 5.78
CA VAL A 74 -2.25 5.83 6.57
C VAL A 74 -2.42 4.66 7.53
N VAL A 75 -1.52 3.68 7.44
CA VAL A 75 -1.50 2.51 8.30
C VAL A 75 -0.86 2.88 9.63
N ALA A 76 -1.64 2.79 10.70
CA ALA A 76 -1.14 3.00 12.05
C ALA A 76 -0.39 1.73 12.53
N GLY A 77 0.90 1.87 12.82
CA GLY A 77 1.70 0.78 13.40
C GLY A 77 3.17 0.80 13.00
N PRO A 78 3.97 -0.13 13.56
CA PRO A 78 5.39 -0.22 13.24
C PRO A 78 5.60 -0.76 11.82
N ASN A 79 6.40 -0.06 11.04
CA ASN A 79 6.80 -0.51 9.71
C ASN A 79 7.88 -1.61 9.81
N ARG A 80 7.48 -2.87 9.61
CA ARG A 80 8.38 -4.04 9.60
C ARG A 80 9.02 -4.32 8.25
N ALA A 81 8.60 -3.63 7.19
CA ALA A 81 9.21 -3.75 5.87
C ALA A 81 10.56 -3.02 5.81
N GLY A 82 10.79 -2.07 6.73
CA GLY A 82 12.02 -1.27 6.78
C GLY A 82 12.15 -0.25 5.64
N ARG A 83 11.09 -0.08 4.84
CA ARG A 83 10.99 0.87 3.72
C ARG A 83 9.57 1.41 3.64
N THR A 84 9.39 2.60 3.06
CA THR A 84 8.05 3.14 2.80
C THR A 84 7.31 2.28 1.79
N MET A 85 6.06 1.96 2.08
CA MET A 85 5.21 1.13 1.21
C MET A 85 3.93 1.86 0.86
N VAL A 86 3.45 1.70 -0.37
CA VAL A 86 2.21 2.27 -0.87
C VAL A 86 1.39 1.21 -1.61
N TRP A 87 0.08 1.24 -1.46
CA TRP A 87 -0.86 0.37 -2.18
C TRP A 87 -1.75 1.25 -3.09
N PRO A 88 -1.31 1.54 -4.32
CA PRO A 88 -2.06 2.34 -5.26
C PRO A 88 -3.13 1.49 -5.98
N VAL A 89 -4.37 1.99 -5.97
CA VAL A 89 -5.48 1.47 -6.76
C VAL A 89 -5.58 2.30 -8.04
N TYR A 90 -5.26 1.66 -9.18
CA TYR A 90 -5.39 2.29 -10.49
C TYR A 90 -6.81 2.11 -11.02
N TYR A 91 -7.57 3.20 -11.09
CA TYR A 91 -8.86 3.19 -11.76
C TYR A 91 -8.63 3.38 -13.25
N ARG A 92 -8.75 2.30 -14.02
CA ARG A 92 -8.59 2.29 -15.48
C ARG A 92 -9.96 2.21 -16.16
N GLN A 93 -10.17 2.98 -17.23
CA GLN A 93 -11.32 2.84 -18.12
C GLN A 93 -10.80 2.82 -19.56
N LEU A 94 -11.13 1.76 -20.32
CA LEU A 94 -10.78 1.62 -21.74
C LEU A 94 -9.30 1.95 -22.01
N ASP A 95 -8.40 1.31 -21.26
CA ASP A 95 -6.93 1.44 -21.33
C ASP A 95 -6.32 2.79 -20.91
N LYS A 96 -7.12 3.72 -20.37
CA LYS A 96 -6.62 4.95 -19.76
C LYS A 96 -6.69 4.89 -18.24
N VAL A 97 -5.59 5.27 -17.56
CA VAL A 97 -5.60 5.52 -16.11
C VAL A 97 -6.37 6.82 -15.89
N LEU A 98 -7.54 6.73 -15.25
CA LEU A 98 -8.37 7.90 -14.93
C LEU A 98 -7.91 8.58 -13.65
N ARG A 99 -7.63 7.78 -12.62
CA ARG A 99 -7.24 8.25 -11.30
C ARG A 99 -6.47 7.16 -10.56
N ILE A 100 -5.60 7.60 -9.65
CA ILE A 100 -4.89 6.75 -8.71
C ILE A 100 -5.42 7.09 -7.32
N GLU A 101 -5.82 6.07 -6.57
CA GLU A 101 -6.20 6.23 -5.17
C GLU A 101 -5.27 5.43 -4.27
N VAL A 102 -4.83 6.01 -3.16
CA VAL A 102 -4.00 5.31 -2.19
C VAL A 102 -4.91 4.58 -1.21
N ARG A 103 -4.84 3.23 -1.22
CA ARG A 103 -5.59 2.34 -0.33
C ARG A 103 -4.94 2.21 1.04
N CYS A 104 -3.64 1.99 1.01
CA CYS A 104 -2.79 1.92 2.18
C CYS A 104 -1.47 2.64 1.92
N PHE A 105 -1.00 3.34 2.95
CA PHE A 105 0.30 3.96 2.98
C PHE A 105 0.96 3.64 4.31
N LEU A 106 2.15 3.05 4.23
CA LEU A 106 2.95 2.72 5.40
C LEU A 106 4.20 3.61 5.38
N PRO A 107 4.26 4.66 6.20
CA PRO A 107 5.42 5.53 6.24
C PRO A 107 6.66 4.73 6.67
N GLY A 108 7.78 4.99 6.00
CA GLY A 108 9.10 4.57 6.43
C GLY A 108 9.61 5.47 7.55
N SER A 109 10.64 5.01 8.26
CA SER A 109 11.40 5.89 9.14
C SER A 109 12.18 6.87 8.28
N MET A 110 11.73 8.13 8.21
CA MET A 110 12.59 9.22 7.76
C MET A 110 13.79 9.28 8.71
N THR A 111 14.93 8.75 8.29
CA THR A 111 16.17 8.81 9.06
C THR A 111 17.16 9.66 8.30
#